data_AF-A0A6N8CNY5-F1
#
_entry.id   AF-A0A6N8CNY5-F1
#
_cell.length_a   1.000
_cell.length_b   1.000
_cell.length_c   1.000
_cell.angle_alpha   90.00
_cell.angle_beta   90.00
_cell.angle_gamma   90.00
#
_symmetry.space_group_name_H-M   'P 1'
#
loop_
_entity.id
_entity.type
_entity.pdbx_description
1 polymer ?
#
loop_
_entity_poly.entity_id
_entity_poly.type
_entity_poly.pdbx_seq_one_letter_code
_entity_poly.pdbx_strand_id
1 'polypeptide(L)'
;MDKYFEVHTSEATFKIFSQMHTLTLAFIILIGIAFCLMRNKFKEEYKWRNGVRIALLTLLIVAEIGYHSWLIIHHAWSVKTSLPLHLSDVAIYLSIVMLLLKNKKLLQFLYFVGLGSSIQAMLTPTIGQYAFPHFRYIEYFAVHGGVFLCCIFMIAAYRFRPTIISLCIAFLFINVYGGLIFLINRLLGSNYMYLMKKPKAGSALDILGAYPKYLFSLDMIILVGFYLLFIPFWLSNRKVNFSRT
;
A
#
# COMPACT_ATOMS: atom_id res chain seq x y z
N MET A 1 10.30 -28.75 -7.54
CA MET A 1 10.40 -27.30 -7.26
C MET A 1 10.17 -27.12 -5.77
N ASP A 2 10.80 -26.14 -5.14
CA ASP A 2 10.58 -25.89 -3.71
C ASP A 2 9.13 -25.47 -3.46
N LYS A 3 8.44 -26.16 -2.55
CA LYS A 3 7.02 -25.92 -2.20
C LYS A 3 6.67 -24.47 -1.82
N TYR A 4 7.69 -23.65 -1.52
CA TYR A 4 7.55 -22.24 -1.16
C TYR A 4 7.45 -21.30 -2.37
N PHE A 5 7.55 -21.84 -3.58
CA PHE A 5 7.45 -21.09 -4.84
C PHE A 5 6.33 -21.60 -5.75
N GLU A 6 5.52 -22.58 -5.34
CA GLU A 6 4.49 -23.15 -6.20
C GLU A 6 3.23 -22.27 -6.28
N VAL A 7 2.59 -22.19 -7.45
CA VAL A 7 1.38 -21.39 -7.63
C VAL A 7 0.19 -21.98 -6.87
N HIS A 8 0.11 -23.30 -6.73
CA HIS A 8 -0.94 -23.99 -6.00
C HIS A 8 -0.33 -24.68 -4.79
N THR A 9 -0.76 -24.27 -3.59
CA THR A 9 -0.26 -24.83 -2.33
C THR A 9 -1.40 -25.55 -1.62
N SER A 10 -1.21 -26.84 -1.32
CA SER A 10 -2.20 -27.65 -0.59
C SER A 10 -2.04 -27.62 0.94
N GLU A 11 -0.92 -27.07 1.45
CA GLU A 11 -0.49 -27.34 2.83
C GLU A 11 -0.84 -26.25 3.87
N ALA A 12 -1.05 -24.98 3.48
CA ALA A 12 -1.32 -23.92 4.46
C ALA A 12 -2.10 -22.74 3.87
N THR A 13 -3.30 -22.46 4.39
CA THR A 13 -4.06 -21.25 4.03
C THR A 13 -3.65 -20.08 4.92
N PHE A 14 -3.44 -18.90 4.34
CA PHE A 14 -3.14 -17.71 5.12
C PHE A 14 -4.33 -17.36 6.04
N LYS A 15 -4.03 -17.10 7.32
CA LYS A 15 -5.02 -16.66 8.31
C LYS A 15 -4.69 -15.25 8.78
N ILE A 16 -5.66 -14.34 8.65
CA ILE A 16 -5.57 -12.97 9.16
C ILE A 16 -5.34 -13.02 10.68
N PHE A 17 -4.38 -12.23 11.14
CA PHE A 17 -3.91 -12.15 12.54
C PHE A 17 -3.40 -13.48 13.13
N SER A 18 -2.94 -14.41 12.29
CA SER A 18 -2.05 -15.50 12.74
C SER A 18 -0.77 -14.96 13.37
N GLN A 19 -0.06 -15.80 14.13
CA GLN A 19 1.19 -15.41 14.80
C GLN A 19 2.19 -14.77 13.83
N MET A 20 2.44 -15.41 12.67
CA MET A 20 3.37 -14.88 11.67
C MET A 20 2.89 -13.58 11.04
N HIS A 21 1.59 -13.44 10.79
CA HIS A 21 1.00 -12.19 10.32
C HIS A 21 1.24 -11.04 11.31
N THR A 22 0.89 -11.26 12.57
CA THR A 22 1.03 -10.26 13.63
C THR A 22 2.49 -9.87 13.86
N LEU A 23 3.41 -10.84 13.85
CA LEU A 23 4.85 -10.57 13.94
C LEU A 23 5.35 -9.76 12.74
N THR A 24 4.88 -10.06 11.53
CA THR A 24 5.23 -9.31 10.31
C THR A 24 4.77 -7.86 10.40
N LEU A 25 3.52 -7.63 10.83
CA LEU A 25 3.00 -6.27 11.04
C LEU A 25 3.78 -5.52 12.12
N ALA A 26 4.04 -6.17 13.25
CA ALA A 26 4.82 -5.58 14.34
C ALA A 26 6.22 -5.18 13.87
N PHE A 27 6.90 -6.03 13.10
CA PHE A 27 8.21 -5.74 12.54
C PHE A 27 8.20 -4.50 11.62
N ILE A 28 7.24 -4.41 10.70
CA ILE A 28 7.09 -3.24 9.80
C ILE A 28 6.82 -1.97 10.60
N ILE A 29 5.95 -2.03 11.60
CA ILE A 29 5.64 -0.89 12.48
C ILE A 29 6.87 -0.46 13.27
N LEU A 30 7.65 -1.39 13.81
CA LEU A 30 8.88 -1.10 14.55
C LEU A 30 9.92 -0.38 13.68
N ILE A 31 10.08 -0.77 12.41
CA ILE A 31 10.92 -0.05 11.46
C ILE A 31 10.38 1.38 11.23
N GLY A 32 9.06 1.54 11.06
CA GLY A 32 8.44 2.84 10.93
C GLY A 32 8.67 3.74 12.14
N ILE A 33 8.57 3.20 13.36
CA ILE A 33 8.88 3.89 14.61
C ILE A 33 10.36 4.29 14.63
N ALA A 34 11.26 3.37 14.26
CA ALA A 34 12.69 3.66 14.19
C ALA A 34 12.99 4.83 13.23
N PHE A 35 12.33 4.90 12.07
CA PHE A 35 12.46 6.05 11.16
C PHE A 35 12.03 7.37 11.79
N CYS A 36 10.92 7.37 12.54
CA CYS A 36 10.45 8.55 13.27
C CYS A 36 11.45 8.98 14.36
N LEU A 37 12.05 8.04 15.09
CA LEU A 37 13.06 8.32 16.12
C LEU A 37 14.37 8.85 15.48
N MET A 38 14.75 8.30 14.33
CA MET A 38 15.94 8.71 13.57
C MET A 38 15.76 10.01 12.77
N ARG A 39 14.62 10.73 12.91
CA ARG A 39 14.33 11.94 12.12
C ARG A 39 15.44 13.01 12.15
N ASN A 40 16.09 13.19 13.31
CA ASN A 40 17.15 14.19 13.46
C ASN A 40 18.41 13.71 12.73
N LYS A 41 18.73 12.42 12.85
CA LYS A 41 19.81 11.77 12.10
C LYS A 41 19.62 11.87 10.59
N PHE A 42 18.41 11.65 10.08
CA PHE A 42 18.12 11.83 8.65
C PHE A 42 18.24 13.29 8.19
N LYS A 43 18.02 14.25 9.08
CA LYS A 43 18.22 15.68 8.77
C LYS A 43 19.71 16.01 8.65
N GLU A 44 20.49 15.57 9.63
CA GLU A 44 21.90 15.92 9.81
C GLU A 44 22.84 15.09 8.93
N GLU A 45 22.55 13.80 8.74
CA GLU A 45 23.46 12.87 8.07
C GLU A 45 22.92 12.42 6.70
N TYR A 46 23.47 13.02 5.63
CA TYR A 46 23.11 12.67 4.25
C TYR A 46 23.28 11.18 3.94
N LYS A 47 24.34 10.55 4.46
CA LYS A 47 24.64 9.12 4.21
C LYS A 47 23.51 8.20 4.70
N TRP A 48 23.01 8.40 5.92
CA TRP A 48 21.88 7.63 6.45
C TRP A 48 20.60 7.87 5.68
N ARG A 49 20.27 9.14 5.41
CA ARG A 49 19.09 9.49 4.62
C ARG A 49 19.12 8.84 3.24
N ASN A 50 20.25 8.93 2.54
CA ASN A 50 20.37 8.37 1.20
C ASN A 50 20.44 6.83 1.22
N GLY A 51 21.08 6.22 2.22
CA GLY A 51 21.14 4.77 2.40
C GLY A 51 19.76 4.15 2.57
N VAL A 52 18.94 4.68 3.48
CA VAL A 52 17.55 4.21 3.67
C VAL A 52 16.71 4.43 2.41
N ARG A 53 16.86 5.59 1.76
CA ARG A 53 16.17 5.89 0.49
C ARG A 53 16.48 4.85 -0.59
N ILE A 54 17.77 4.52 -0.77
CA ILE A 54 18.19 3.52 -1.76
C ILE A 54 17.72 2.13 -1.35
N ALA A 55 17.79 1.76 -0.07
CA ALA A 55 17.31 0.46 0.40
C ALA A 55 15.81 0.26 0.11
N LEU A 56 14.97 1.27 0.40
CA LEU A 56 13.54 1.23 0.09
C LEU A 56 13.27 1.19 -1.42
N LEU A 57 14.01 1.97 -2.21
CA LEU A 57 13.91 1.99 -3.67
C LEU A 57 14.23 0.60 -4.25
N THR A 58 15.35 0.01 -3.83
CA THR A 58 15.78 -1.32 -4.25
C THR A 58 14.79 -2.39 -3.81
N LEU A 59 14.28 -2.32 -2.58
CA LEU A 59 13.26 -3.24 -2.07
C LEU A 59 12.03 -3.28 -2.99
N LEU A 60 11.47 -2.12 -3.31
CA LEU A 60 10.27 -2.03 -4.16
C LEU A 60 10.53 -2.55 -5.58
N ILE A 61 11.66 -2.17 -6.18
CA ILE A 61 12.01 -2.61 -7.54
C ILE A 61 12.23 -4.12 -7.58
N VAL A 62 13.02 -4.66 -6.65
CA VAL A 62 13.35 -6.09 -6.61
C VAL A 62 12.10 -6.92 -6.32
N ALA A 63 11.24 -6.47 -5.40
CA ALA A 63 10.01 -7.19 -5.07
C ALA A 63 9.03 -7.19 -6.27
N GLU A 64 8.85 -6.06 -6.96
CA GLU A 64 8.00 -5.97 -8.15
C GLU A 64 8.52 -6.84 -9.29
N ILE A 65 9.82 -6.77 -9.60
CA ILE A 65 10.45 -7.65 -10.60
C ILE A 65 10.30 -9.11 -10.20
N GLY A 66 10.49 -9.43 -8.92
CA GLY A 66 10.33 -10.77 -8.38
C GLY A 66 8.92 -11.31 -8.57
N TYR A 67 7.90 -10.49 -8.31
CA TYR A 67 6.51 -10.87 -8.49
C TYR A 67 6.17 -11.20 -9.94
N HIS A 68 6.51 -10.31 -10.88
CA HIS A 68 6.25 -10.56 -12.31
C HIS A 68 7.08 -11.72 -12.85
N SER A 69 8.34 -11.86 -12.43
CA SER A 69 9.18 -13.00 -12.80
C SER A 69 8.58 -14.32 -12.33
N TRP A 70 8.11 -14.37 -11.08
CA TRP A 70 7.43 -15.54 -10.53
C TRP A 70 6.16 -15.89 -11.33
N LEU A 71 5.32 -14.90 -11.65
CA LEU A 71 4.14 -15.12 -12.49
C LEU A 71 4.49 -15.67 -13.88
N ILE A 72 5.54 -15.15 -14.51
CA ILE A 72 5.98 -15.57 -15.85
C ILE A 72 6.55 -17.00 -15.81
N ILE A 73 7.45 -17.30 -14.87
CA ILE A 73 8.09 -18.61 -14.70
C ILE A 73 7.04 -19.71 -14.50
N HIS A 74 5.98 -19.41 -13.76
CA HIS A 74 4.91 -20.38 -13.50
C HIS A 74 3.72 -20.27 -14.47
N HIS A 75 3.86 -19.55 -15.59
CA HIS A 75 2.81 -19.38 -16.60
C HIS A 75 1.46 -18.87 -16.04
N ALA A 76 1.52 -18.13 -14.94
CA ALA A 76 0.36 -17.56 -14.25
C ALA A 76 0.13 -16.08 -14.62
N TRP A 77 1.02 -15.48 -15.41
CA TRP A 77 0.87 -14.10 -15.86
C TRP A 77 -0.26 -13.97 -16.87
N SER A 78 -1.18 -13.02 -16.65
CA SER A 78 -2.23 -12.71 -17.61
C SER A 78 -2.59 -11.23 -17.65
N VAL A 79 -2.99 -10.74 -18.83
CA VAL A 79 -3.50 -9.37 -19.02
C VAL A 79 -4.72 -9.06 -18.16
N LYS A 80 -5.46 -10.08 -17.69
CA LYS A 80 -6.66 -9.91 -16.86
C LYS A 80 -6.38 -9.80 -15.37
N THR A 81 -5.20 -10.21 -14.91
CA THR A 81 -4.89 -10.36 -13.49
C THR A 81 -3.55 -9.75 -13.07
N SER A 82 -2.63 -9.54 -14.02
CA SER A 82 -1.22 -9.27 -13.70
C SER A 82 -0.75 -7.87 -14.13
N LEU A 83 -1.52 -7.12 -14.92
CA LEU A 83 -1.22 -5.70 -15.13
C LEU A 83 -1.26 -4.92 -13.80
N PRO A 84 -0.37 -3.92 -13.62
CA PRO A 84 -0.26 -3.12 -12.40
C PRO A 84 -1.36 -2.07 -12.31
N LEU A 85 -2.62 -2.51 -12.32
CA LEU A 85 -3.79 -1.66 -12.37
C LEU A 85 -4.53 -1.57 -11.04
N HIS A 86 -4.16 -2.39 -10.04
CA HIS A 86 -4.67 -2.18 -8.69
C HIS A 86 -4.13 -0.88 -8.09
N LEU A 87 -4.89 -0.28 -7.18
CA LEU A 87 -4.50 0.97 -6.54
C LEU A 87 -3.17 0.85 -5.78
N SER A 88 -2.92 -0.32 -5.17
CA SER A 88 -1.65 -0.63 -4.52
C SER A 88 -0.48 -0.70 -5.49
N ASP A 89 -0.69 -1.23 -6.70
CA ASP A 89 0.35 -1.34 -7.72
C ASP A 89 0.80 0.07 -8.13
N VAL A 90 -0.17 0.93 -8.45
CA VAL A 90 0.09 2.35 -8.74
C VAL A 90 0.82 3.03 -7.59
N ALA A 91 0.47 2.72 -6.34
CA ALA A 91 1.18 3.26 -5.17
C ALA A 91 2.63 2.79 -5.07
N ILE A 92 2.96 1.55 -5.47
CA ILE A 92 4.34 1.04 -5.54
C ILE A 92 5.14 1.84 -6.56
N TYR A 93 4.66 1.95 -7.80
CA TYR A 93 5.36 2.70 -8.86
C TYR A 93 5.52 4.18 -8.52
N LEU A 94 4.47 4.82 -8.00
CA LEU A 94 4.55 6.21 -7.57
C LEU A 94 5.50 6.39 -6.37
N SER A 95 5.63 5.40 -5.48
CA SER A 95 6.59 5.43 -4.38
C SER A 95 8.04 5.35 -4.89
N ILE A 96 8.30 4.50 -5.90
CA ILE A 96 9.59 4.43 -6.59
C ILE A 96 9.93 5.81 -7.18
N VAL A 97 9.01 6.40 -7.95
CA VAL A 97 9.18 7.74 -8.56
C VAL A 97 9.39 8.81 -7.49
N MET A 98 8.61 8.76 -6.40
CA MET A 98 8.75 9.69 -5.27
C MET A 98 10.15 9.61 -4.64
N LEU A 99 10.69 8.41 -4.41
CA LEU A 99 12.02 8.22 -3.84
C LEU A 99 13.13 8.68 -4.80
N LEU A 100 12.98 8.42 -6.11
CA LEU A 100 13.94 8.87 -7.13
C LEU A 100 13.99 10.40 -7.20
N LEU A 101 12.83 11.04 -7.35
CA LEU A 101 12.70 12.48 -7.54
C LEU A 101 12.72 13.28 -6.24
N LYS A 102 12.63 12.61 -5.08
CA LYS A 102 12.51 13.22 -3.75
C LYS A 102 11.34 14.22 -3.70
N ASN A 103 10.25 13.90 -4.41
CA ASN A 103 9.18 14.85 -4.72
C ASN A 103 8.15 14.93 -3.59
N LYS A 104 8.09 16.09 -2.92
CA LYS A 104 7.16 16.35 -1.82
C LYS A 104 5.68 16.44 -2.24
N LYS A 105 5.39 16.77 -3.50
CA LYS A 105 4.01 16.78 -4.02
C LYS A 105 3.49 15.36 -4.21
N LEU A 106 4.33 14.46 -4.72
CA LEU A 106 3.96 13.03 -4.79
C LEU A 106 3.74 12.45 -3.39
N LEU A 107 4.53 12.86 -2.40
CA LEU A 107 4.31 12.46 -1.01
C LEU A 107 2.96 12.92 -0.46
N GLN A 108 2.49 14.13 -0.79
CA GLN A 108 1.16 14.60 -0.38
C GLN A 108 0.05 13.65 -0.82
N PHE A 109 0.16 13.22 -2.07
CA PHE A 109 -0.78 12.30 -2.69
C PHE A 109 -0.64 10.88 -2.11
N LEU A 110 0.59 10.35 -2.07
CA LEU A 110 0.90 9.01 -1.55
C LEU A 110 0.62 8.86 -0.06
N TYR A 111 0.67 9.95 0.70
CA TYR A 111 0.29 9.92 2.11
C TYR A 111 -1.16 9.46 2.32
N PHE A 112 -2.05 9.79 1.39
CA PHE A 112 -3.44 9.31 1.45
C PHE A 112 -3.57 8.00 0.69
N VAL A 113 -3.27 8.02 -0.62
CA VAL A 113 -3.50 6.87 -1.49
C VAL A 113 -2.56 5.71 -1.16
N GLY A 114 -1.26 5.97 -1.10
CA GLY A 114 -0.23 4.95 -0.86
C GLY A 114 -0.28 4.38 0.55
N LEU A 115 -0.17 5.23 1.58
CA LEU A 115 -0.21 4.79 2.97
C LEU A 115 -1.55 4.14 3.33
N GLY A 116 -2.67 4.73 2.92
CA GLY A 116 -4.01 4.18 3.19
C GLY A 116 -4.22 2.81 2.54
N SER A 117 -3.89 2.68 1.26
CA SER A 117 -3.99 1.39 0.54
C SER A 117 -3.05 0.33 1.13
N SER A 118 -1.80 0.68 1.47
CA SER A 118 -0.87 -0.24 2.13
C SER A 118 -1.37 -0.71 3.48
N ILE A 119 -1.90 0.19 4.33
CA ILE A 119 -2.45 -0.20 5.64
C ILE A 119 -3.61 -1.19 5.44
N GLN A 120 -4.54 -0.89 4.53
CA GLN A 120 -5.67 -1.78 4.26
C GLN A 120 -5.21 -3.13 3.72
N ALA A 121 -4.27 -3.13 2.77
CA ALA A 121 -3.71 -4.35 2.17
C ALA A 121 -2.98 -5.21 3.19
N MET A 122 -2.26 -4.61 4.15
CA MET A 122 -1.55 -5.33 5.21
C MET A 122 -2.50 -5.85 6.29
N LEU A 123 -3.55 -5.11 6.66
CA LEU A 123 -4.49 -5.55 7.71
C LEU A 123 -5.49 -6.60 7.22
N THR A 124 -5.89 -6.51 5.95
CA THR A 124 -6.89 -7.40 5.33
C THR A 124 -6.37 -7.99 4.02
N PRO A 125 -5.26 -8.75 4.06
CA PRO A 125 -4.59 -9.22 2.87
C PRO A 125 -5.41 -10.25 2.11
N THR A 126 -5.36 -10.17 0.77
CA THR A 126 -6.09 -11.07 -0.14
C THR A 126 -5.15 -12.06 -0.84
N ILE A 127 -4.24 -12.67 -0.06
CA ILE A 127 -3.22 -13.61 -0.56
C ILE A 127 -3.63 -15.10 -0.49
N GLY A 128 -4.86 -15.39 -0.04
CA GLY A 128 -5.48 -16.71 -0.11
C GLY A 128 -4.66 -17.83 0.52
N GLN A 129 -4.11 -18.71 -0.33
CA GLN A 129 -3.37 -19.91 0.07
C GLN A 129 -1.88 -19.67 0.36
N TYR A 130 -1.37 -18.44 0.23
CA TYR A 130 0.05 -18.15 0.40
C TYR A 130 0.35 -17.74 1.85
N ALA A 131 0.54 -18.72 2.73
CA ALA A 131 1.02 -18.51 4.10
C ALA A 131 2.56 -18.43 4.15
N PHE A 132 3.12 -17.83 5.20
CA PHE A 132 4.57 -17.87 5.45
C PHE A 132 5.07 -19.33 5.54
N PRO A 133 6.23 -19.70 4.96
CA PRO A 133 7.26 -18.84 4.34
C PRO A 133 7.16 -18.72 2.81
N HIS A 134 5.97 -18.87 2.22
CA HIS A 134 5.80 -18.81 0.76
C HIS A 134 6.29 -17.49 0.16
N PHE A 135 6.90 -17.53 -1.03
CA PHE A 135 7.43 -16.36 -1.74
C PHE A 135 6.39 -15.22 -1.83
N ARG A 136 5.16 -15.54 -2.26
CA ARG A 136 4.05 -14.57 -2.34
C ARG A 136 3.67 -13.93 -1.02
N TYR A 137 3.85 -14.62 0.11
CA TYR A 137 3.66 -13.99 1.43
C TYR A 137 4.73 -12.92 1.65
N ILE A 138 6.00 -13.29 1.46
CA ILE A 138 7.14 -12.41 1.71
C ILE A 138 7.09 -11.19 0.80
N GLU A 139 6.88 -11.41 -0.49
CA GLU A 139 6.79 -10.35 -1.50
C GLU A 139 5.62 -9.40 -1.21
N TYR A 140 4.42 -9.91 -0.92
CA TYR A 140 3.25 -9.09 -0.61
C TYR A 140 3.51 -8.15 0.58
N PHE A 141 4.01 -8.67 1.70
CA PHE A 141 4.32 -7.82 2.86
C PHE A 141 5.54 -6.92 2.63
N ALA A 142 6.49 -7.32 1.78
CA ALA A 142 7.62 -6.48 1.40
C ALA A 142 7.18 -5.27 0.57
N VAL A 143 6.29 -5.43 -0.41
CA VAL A 143 5.83 -4.30 -1.24
C VAL A 143 4.90 -3.37 -0.45
N HIS A 144 3.91 -3.90 0.25
CA HIS A 144 2.96 -3.06 0.99
C HIS A 144 3.61 -2.41 2.22
N GLY A 145 4.43 -3.17 2.95
CA GLY A 145 5.28 -2.65 4.02
C GLY A 145 6.30 -1.65 3.51
N GLY A 146 6.89 -1.90 2.34
CA GLY A 146 7.80 -0.99 1.67
C GLY A 146 7.16 0.37 1.36
N VAL A 147 5.96 0.40 0.76
CA VAL A 147 5.23 1.64 0.48
C VAL A 147 4.84 2.38 1.77
N PHE A 148 4.38 1.64 2.80
CA PHE A 148 4.14 2.21 4.13
C PHE A 148 5.40 2.90 4.68
N LEU A 149 6.53 2.19 4.66
CA LEU A 149 7.82 2.67 5.13
C LEU A 149 8.35 3.84 4.29
N CYS A 150 8.10 3.87 2.98
CA CYS A 150 8.42 5.00 2.12
C CYS A 150 7.71 6.28 2.58
N CYS A 151 6.42 6.19 2.87
CA CYS A 151 5.65 7.33 3.34
C CYS A 151 6.17 7.81 4.70
N ILE A 152 6.36 6.90 5.67
CA ILE A 152 6.88 7.25 7.00
C ILE A 152 8.29 7.83 6.94
N PHE A 153 9.19 7.21 6.17
CA PHE A 153 10.54 7.70 5.94
C PHE A 153 10.54 9.11 5.36
N MET A 154 9.74 9.34 4.32
CA MET A 154 9.70 10.64 3.66
C MET A 154 9.13 11.74 4.57
N ILE A 155 8.16 11.41 5.43
CA ILE A 155 7.66 12.33 6.47
C ILE A 155 8.77 12.67 7.47
N ALA A 156 9.46 11.65 7.98
CA ALA A 156 10.52 11.81 8.98
C ALA A 156 11.72 12.60 8.44
N ALA A 157 12.18 12.29 7.22
CA ALA A 157 13.37 12.87 6.61
C ALA A 157 13.13 14.26 6.00
N TYR A 158 11.92 14.53 5.46
CA TYR A 158 11.66 15.76 4.68
C TYR A 158 10.62 16.71 5.32
N ARG A 159 10.19 16.43 6.56
CA ARG A 159 9.27 17.24 7.39
C ARG A 159 8.00 17.66 6.64
N PHE A 160 7.31 16.65 6.14
CA PHE A 160 6.10 16.85 5.36
C PHE A 160 4.84 16.93 6.23
N ARG A 161 3.84 17.70 5.78
CA ARG A 161 2.51 17.80 6.38
C ARG A 161 1.42 17.70 5.32
N PRO A 162 0.46 16.75 5.43
CA PRO A 162 -0.69 16.67 4.55
C PRO A 162 -1.58 17.90 4.68
N THR A 163 -2.26 18.24 3.59
CA THR A 163 -3.23 19.34 3.51
C THR A 163 -4.61 18.79 3.17
N ILE A 164 -5.66 19.56 3.48
CA ILE A 164 -7.03 19.21 3.07
C ILE A 164 -7.13 19.14 1.54
N ILE A 165 -6.43 20.04 0.83
CA ILE A 165 -6.39 20.03 -0.64
C ILE A 165 -5.83 18.70 -1.16
N SER A 166 -4.73 18.20 -0.58
CA SER A 166 -4.18 16.90 -0.97
C SER A 166 -5.10 15.72 -0.67
N LEU A 167 -5.91 15.79 0.40
CA LEU A 167 -6.95 14.80 0.69
C LEU A 167 -8.00 14.79 -0.43
N CYS A 168 -8.53 15.97 -0.79
CA CYS A 168 -9.53 16.09 -1.85
C CYS A 168 -8.98 15.63 -3.20
N ILE A 169 -7.74 15.99 -3.54
CA ILE A 169 -7.06 15.54 -4.78
C ILE A 169 -6.91 14.02 -4.77
N ALA A 170 -6.47 13.42 -3.66
CA ALA A 170 -6.32 11.97 -3.55
C ALA A 170 -7.67 11.24 -3.72
N PHE A 171 -8.73 11.77 -3.10
CA PHE A 171 -10.06 11.19 -3.18
C PHE A 171 -10.64 11.30 -4.60
N LEU A 172 -10.52 12.47 -5.23
CA LEU A 172 -10.92 12.68 -6.62
C LEU A 172 -10.15 11.76 -7.57
N PHE A 173 -8.84 11.63 -7.37
CA PHE A 173 -8.01 10.72 -8.17
C PHE A 173 -8.50 9.29 -8.10
N ILE A 174 -8.80 8.75 -6.90
CA ILE A 174 -9.28 7.37 -6.77
C ILE A 174 -10.57 7.16 -7.54
N ASN A 175 -11.51 8.10 -7.47
CA ASN A 175 -12.77 8.01 -8.19
C ASN A 175 -12.59 8.07 -9.71
N VAL A 176 -11.80 9.03 -10.20
CA VAL A 176 -11.49 9.16 -11.64
C VAL A 176 -10.75 7.93 -12.14
N TYR A 177 -9.73 7.48 -11.42
CA TYR A 177 -8.96 6.29 -11.73
C TYR A 177 -9.84 5.04 -11.70
N GLY A 178 -10.71 4.88 -10.70
CA GLY A 178 -11.69 3.81 -10.62
C GLY A 178 -12.63 3.78 -11.83
N GLY A 179 -13.12 4.95 -12.29
CA GLY A 179 -13.90 5.06 -13.52
C GLY A 179 -13.13 4.58 -14.76
N LEU A 180 -11.86 4.95 -14.89
CA LEU A 180 -11.00 4.47 -15.99
C LEU A 180 -10.75 2.96 -15.92
N ILE A 181 -10.45 2.44 -14.73
CA ILE A 181 -10.23 1.00 -14.50
C ILE A 181 -11.52 0.20 -14.74
N PHE A 182 -12.69 0.76 -14.44
CA PHE A 182 -13.96 0.14 -14.79
C PHE A 182 -14.11 -0.06 -16.30
N LEU A 183 -13.76 0.94 -17.12
CA LEU A 183 -13.77 0.82 -18.58
C LEU A 183 -12.78 -0.24 -19.06
N ILE A 184 -11.56 -0.23 -18.53
CA ILE A 184 -10.54 -1.25 -18.84
C ILE A 184 -11.03 -2.65 -18.47
N ASN A 185 -11.65 -2.81 -17.30
CA ASN A 185 -12.22 -4.07 -16.87
C ASN A 185 -13.30 -4.60 -17.81
N ARG A 186 -14.15 -3.71 -18.34
CA ARG A 186 -15.16 -4.06 -19.34
C ARG A 186 -14.53 -4.52 -20.66
N LEU A 187 -13.47 -3.85 -21.11
CA LEU A 187 -12.77 -4.16 -22.36
C LEU A 187 -12.00 -5.49 -22.27
N LEU A 188 -11.30 -5.72 -21.15
CA LEU A 188 -10.45 -6.90 -20.97
C LEU A 188 -11.20 -8.10 -20.36
N GLY A 189 -12.43 -7.90 -19.88
CA GLY A 189 -13.12 -8.90 -19.06
C GLY A 189 -12.37 -9.22 -17.76
N SER A 190 -11.70 -8.22 -17.18
CA SER A 190 -10.90 -8.31 -15.96
C SER A 190 -11.64 -7.80 -14.73
N ASN A 191 -11.00 -7.83 -13.55
CA ASN A 191 -11.59 -7.36 -12.30
C ASN A 191 -10.56 -6.64 -11.41
N TYR A 192 -9.80 -5.73 -11.99
CA TYR A 192 -8.90 -4.84 -11.27
C TYR A 192 -9.65 -3.97 -10.28
N MET A 193 -9.02 -3.70 -9.14
CA MET A 193 -9.62 -2.99 -8.00
C MET A 193 -10.94 -3.59 -7.49
N TYR A 194 -11.29 -4.81 -7.92
CA TYR A 194 -12.55 -5.47 -7.57
C TYR A 194 -13.80 -4.63 -7.91
N LEU A 195 -13.77 -3.89 -9.03
CA LEU A 195 -14.87 -3.02 -9.45
C LEU A 195 -16.02 -3.77 -10.14
N MET A 196 -15.78 -4.96 -10.67
CA MET A 196 -16.80 -5.74 -11.39
C MET A 196 -17.49 -6.75 -10.49
N LYS A 197 -16.75 -7.34 -9.55
CA LYS A 197 -17.25 -8.29 -8.55
C LYS A 197 -16.29 -8.39 -7.37
N LYS A 198 -16.81 -8.86 -6.25
CA LYS A 198 -16.00 -9.20 -5.08
C LYS A 198 -15.03 -10.37 -5.41
N PRO A 199 -13.87 -10.45 -4.75
CA PRO A 199 -13.05 -11.65 -4.77
C PRO A 199 -13.82 -12.86 -4.20
N LYS A 200 -13.32 -14.09 -4.45
CA LYS A 200 -13.97 -15.32 -3.93
C LYS A 200 -14.01 -15.33 -2.39
N ALA A 201 -14.95 -16.10 -1.84
CA ALA A 201 -15.46 -16.07 -0.47
C ALA A 201 -14.39 -15.96 0.65
N GLY A 202 -14.73 -15.22 1.71
CA GLY A 202 -13.88 -15.00 2.88
C GLY A 202 -13.18 -13.64 2.89
N SER A 203 -13.64 -12.70 2.06
CA SER A 203 -13.03 -11.37 1.95
C SER A 203 -13.67 -10.37 2.91
N ALA A 204 -12.89 -9.39 3.37
CA ALA A 204 -13.44 -8.26 4.13
C ALA A 204 -14.52 -7.47 3.35
N LEU A 205 -14.61 -7.66 2.04
CA LEU A 205 -15.63 -7.03 1.19
C LEU A 205 -17.00 -7.70 1.34
N ASP A 206 -17.08 -8.92 1.88
CA ASP A 206 -18.32 -9.69 1.95
C ASP A 206 -19.38 -9.00 2.83
N ILE A 207 -18.94 -8.29 3.87
CA ILE A 207 -19.80 -7.51 4.79
C ILE A 207 -20.31 -6.18 4.22
N LEU A 208 -19.82 -5.74 3.06
CA LEU A 208 -20.09 -4.40 2.49
C LEU A 208 -21.35 -4.35 1.59
N GLY A 209 -22.20 -5.37 1.59
CA GLY A 209 -23.43 -5.43 0.80
C GLY A 209 -23.25 -5.93 -0.64
N ALA A 210 -24.35 -6.09 -1.39
CA ALA A 210 -24.31 -6.66 -2.75
C ALA A 210 -23.70 -5.70 -3.80
N TYR A 211 -23.24 -6.22 -4.93
CA TYR A 211 -22.87 -5.39 -6.08
C TYR A 211 -24.10 -4.63 -6.62
N PRO A 212 -24.00 -3.35 -7.01
CA PRO A 212 -22.83 -2.45 -6.93
C PRO A 212 -22.74 -1.65 -5.62
N LYS A 213 -23.65 -1.86 -4.65
CA LYS A 213 -23.73 -1.07 -3.40
C LYS A 213 -22.41 -1.06 -2.60
N TYR A 214 -21.65 -2.15 -2.59
CA TYR A 214 -20.37 -2.18 -1.87
C TYR A 214 -19.30 -1.23 -2.43
N LEU A 215 -19.42 -0.79 -3.69
CA LEU A 215 -18.49 0.19 -4.26
C LEU A 215 -18.62 1.54 -3.52
N PHE A 216 -19.86 1.93 -3.21
CA PHE A 216 -20.10 3.11 -2.38
C PHE A 216 -19.56 2.92 -0.95
N SER A 217 -19.75 1.73 -0.37
CA SER A 217 -19.18 1.41 0.95
C SER A 217 -17.65 1.48 0.95
N LEU A 218 -17.00 1.04 -0.14
CA LEU A 218 -15.55 1.17 -0.31
C LEU A 218 -15.11 2.63 -0.36
N ASP A 219 -15.79 3.47 -1.14
CA ASP A 219 -15.48 4.90 -1.20
C ASP A 219 -15.63 5.57 0.18
N MET A 220 -16.66 5.21 0.95
CA MET A 220 -16.84 5.71 2.31
C MET A 220 -15.71 5.27 3.24
N ILE A 221 -15.28 4.00 3.16
CA ILE A 221 -14.14 3.50 3.95
C ILE A 221 -12.86 4.25 3.59
N ILE A 222 -12.60 4.48 2.30
CA ILE A 222 -11.45 5.25 1.81
C ILE A 222 -11.49 6.67 2.38
N LEU A 223 -12.65 7.33 2.29
CA LEU A 223 -12.83 8.70 2.78
C LEU A 223 -12.60 8.79 4.30
N VAL A 224 -13.21 7.88 5.07
CA VAL A 224 -13.00 7.78 6.52
C VAL A 224 -11.53 7.54 6.84
N GLY A 225 -10.88 6.60 6.14
CA GLY A 225 -9.45 6.33 6.29
C GLY A 225 -8.59 7.57 6.04
N PHE A 226 -8.91 8.37 5.01
CA PHE A 226 -8.19 9.60 4.73
C PHE A 226 -8.37 10.64 5.82
N TYR A 227 -9.58 10.79 6.36
CA TYR A 227 -9.80 11.66 7.52
C TYR A 227 -9.01 11.20 8.74
N LEU A 228 -9.00 9.89 9.04
CA LEU A 228 -8.22 9.33 10.14
C LEU A 228 -6.72 9.61 10.00
N LEU A 229 -6.17 9.47 8.79
CA LEU A 229 -4.78 9.84 8.49
C LEU A 229 -4.54 11.36 8.64
N PHE A 230 -5.54 12.20 8.36
CA PHE A 230 -5.42 13.64 8.48
C PHE A 230 -5.47 14.16 9.94
N ILE A 231 -6.20 13.50 10.83
CA ILE A 231 -6.46 13.94 12.22
C ILE A 231 -5.18 14.33 13.00
N PRO A 232 -4.10 13.52 13.04
CA PRO A 232 -2.91 13.85 13.84
C PRO A 232 -2.28 15.20 13.46
N PHE A 233 -2.31 15.55 12.17
CA PHE A 233 -1.74 16.80 11.66
C PHE A 233 -2.64 18.00 11.93
N TRP A 234 -3.96 17.80 11.84
CA TRP A 234 -4.93 18.82 12.19
C TRP A 234 -4.86 19.20 13.67
N LEU A 235 -4.77 18.20 14.57
CA LEU A 235 -4.60 18.42 16.01
C LEU A 235 -3.27 19.12 16.34
N SER A 236 -2.17 18.75 15.67
CA SER A 236 -0.87 19.39 15.87
C SER A 236 -0.87 20.87 15.47
N ASN A 237 -1.54 21.24 14.38
CA ASN A 237 -1.63 22.64 13.95
C ASN A 237 -2.46 23.50 14.92
N ARG A 238 -3.52 22.94 15.54
CA ARG A 238 -4.32 23.67 16.55
C ARG A 238 -3.52 24.02 17.81
N LYS A 239 -2.66 23.11 18.27
CA LYS A 239 -1.81 23.36 19.46
C LYS A 239 -0.81 24.51 19.25
N VAL A 240 -0.34 24.73 18.01
CA VAL A 240 0.58 25.85 17.69
C VAL A 240 -0.15 27.20 17.69
N ASN A 241 -1.45 27.23 17.36
CA ASN A 241 -2.23 28.46 17.35
C ASN A 241 -2.73 28.86 18.75
N PHE A 242 -3.04 27.90 19.63
CA PHE A 242 -3.44 28.18 21.02
C PHE A 242 -2.29 28.66 21.92
N SER A 243 -1.03 28.39 21.56
CA SER A 243 0.14 28.88 22.31
C SER A 243 0.62 30.26 21.87
N ARG A 244 -0.12 30.93 20.97
CA ARG A 244 0.21 32.25 20.39
C ARG A 244 -0.86 33.32 20.65
N THR A 245 -1.84 33.01 21.48
CA THR A 245 -2.90 33.90 21.97
C THR A 245 -2.77 34.02 23.47
#